data_AF-W8KEM9-F1
#
_entry.id   AF-W8KEM9-F1
#
_cell.length_a   1.000
_cell.length_b   1.000
_cell.length_c   1.000
_cell.angle_alpha   90.00
_cell.angle_beta   90.00
_cell.angle_gamma   90.00
#
_symmetry.space_group_name_H-M   'P 1'
#
loop_
_entity.id
_entity.type
_entity.pdbx_description
1 polymer ?
#
loop_
_entity_poly.entity_id
_entity_poly.type
_entity_poly.pdbx_seq_one_letter_code
_entity_poly.pdbx_strand_id
1 'polypeptide(L)'
;MSREEFLPVDRFLHTLEIVSREGHHLAYSWRRLYTENISEEWVRQLEDRPEMAERLEAFVSRFSRMQDTIADKLLPRWLRALAETPGSQIEVLNRAERLGVLSSTSEWLEARKLRNELVHEYMTCPAEFAASLLLARDHALMLMDTYDSLREDAQTRLNLPDTRLPGQIKRPC
;
A
#
# COMPACT_ATOMS: atom_id res chain seq x y z
N MET A 1 2.24 18.26 28.90
CA MET A 1 2.50 16.90 28.38
C MET A 1 3.56 17.03 27.31
N SER A 2 4.79 16.65 27.62
CA SER A 2 5.99 16.92 26.81
C SER A 2 5.92 16.23 25.46
N ARG A 3 6.33 16.94 24.39
CA ARG A 3 6.75 16.31 23.14
C ARG A 3 8.02 15.53 23.45
N GLU A 4 7.90 14.24 23.80
CA GLU A 4 9.03 13.33 23.73
C GLU A 4 9.54 13.33 22.29
N GLU A 5 10.79 13.72 22.11
CA GLU A 5 11.44 13.77 20.82
C GLU A 5 11.79 12.33 20.42
N PHE A 6 10.80 11.61 19.87
CA PHE A 6 11.00 10.22 19.44
C PHE A 6 12.22 10.12 18.53
N LEU A 7 13.09 9.16 18.82
CA LEU A 7 14.22 8.80 17.95
C LEU A 7 13.68 8.44 16.54
N PRO A 8 14.48 8.64 15.48
CA PRO A 8 14.06 8.28 14.12
C PRO A 8 13.51 6.85 14.00
N VAL A 9 14.13 5.90 14.71
CA VAL A 9 13.72 4.49 14.75
C VAL A 9 12.35 4.30 15.41
N ASP A 10 12.01 5.03 16.46
CA ASP A 10 10.72 4.90 17.13
C ASP A 10 9.59 5.46 16.25
N ARG A 11 9.85 6.55 15.51
CA ARG A 11 8.90 7.07 14.53
C ARG A 11 8.70 6.11 13.36
N PHE A 12 9.77 5.47 12.89
CA PHE A 12 9.69 4.42 11.88
C PHE A 12 8.83 3.26 12.37
N LEU A 13 9.13 2.70 13.54
CA LEU A 13 8.38 1.59 14.13
C LEU A 13 6.89 1.90 14.35
N HIS A 14 6.58 3.09 14.85
CA HIS A 14 5.19 3.52 14.98
C HIS A 14 4.46 3.59 13.62
N THR A 15 5.16 4.00 12.56
CA THR A 15 4.57 4.03 11.21
C THR A 15 4.42 2.65 10.64
N LEU A 16 5.39 1.77 10.90
CA LEU A 16 5.37 0.37 10.47
C LEU A 16 4.15 -0.33 11.07
N GLU A 17 3.84 -0.10 12.35
CA GLU A 17 2.63 -0.60 13.00
C GLU A 17 1.34 -0.09 12.32
N ILE A 18 1.27 1.19 11.98
CA ILE A 18 0.12 1.76 11.25
C ILE A 18 -0.06 1.06 9.90
N VAL A 19 1.02 0.95 9.12
CA VAL A 19 0.98 0.32 7.79
C VAL A 19 0.63 -1.16 7.88
N SER A 20 1.09 -1.87 8.93
CA SER A 20 0.69 -3.25 9.19
C SER A 20 -0.83 -3.37 9.32
N ARG A 21 -1.46 -2.51 10.12
CA ARG A 21 -2.92 -2.49 10.30
C ARG A 21 -3.65 -2.15 9.01
N GLU A 22 -3.17 -1.16 8.26
CA GLU A 22 -3.70 -0.82 6.94
C GLU A 22 -3.62 -2.00 5.97
N GLY A 23 -2.49 -2.70 5.95
CA GLY A 23 -2.25 -3.89 5.14
C GLY A 23 -3.19 -5.05 5.47
N HIS A 24 -3.46 -5.31 6.74
CA HIS A 24 -4.45 -6.31 7.15
C HIS A 24 -5.86 -5.97 6.64
N HIS A 25 -6.25 -4.70 6.71
CA HIS A 25 -7.56 -4.24 6.23
C HIS A 25 -7.64 -4.30 4.70
N LEU A 26 -6.56 -3.93 4.00
CA LEU A 26 -6.47 -4.04 2.55
C LEU A 26 -6.55 -5.50 2.11
N ALA A 27 -5.81 -6.41 2.75
CA ALA A 27 -5.84 -7.84 2.46
C ALA A 27 -7.24 -8.43 2.67
N TYR A 28 -7.99 -7.98 3.68
CA TYR A 28 -9.38 -8.38 3.85
C TYR A 28 -10.28 -7.88 2.71
N SER A 29 -10.18 -6.61 2.32
CA SER A 29 -10.92 -6.06 1.17
C SER A 29 -10.58 -6.77 -0.13
N TRP A 30 -9.30 -7.01 -0.36
CA TRP A 30 -8.80 -7.71 -1.55
C TRP A 30 -9.47 -9.08 -1.67
N ARG A 31 -9.43 -9.92 -0.61
CA ARG A 31 -10.04 -11.26 -0.64
C ARG A 31 -11.53 -11.24 -0.94
N ARG A 32 -12.24 -10.21 -0.47
CA ARG A 32 -13.69 -10.10 -0.67
C ARG A 32 -14.07 -9.56 -2.03
N LEU A 33 -13.25 -8.68 -2.63
CA LEU A 33 -13.55 -8.09 -3.93
C LEU A 33 -13.16 -9.05 -5.06
N TYR A 34 -11.98 -9.67 -4.97
CA TYR A 34 -11.42 -10.47 -6.06
C TYR A 34 -11.88 -11.94 -6.08
N THR A 35 -12.86 -12.30 -5.25
CA THR A 35 -13.66 -13.52 -5.47
C THR A 35 -14.68 -13.35 -6.61
N GLU A 36 -14.98 -12.10 -6.96
CA GLU A 36 -15.91 -11.78 -8.04
C GLU A 36 -15.24 -11.86 -9.41
N ASN A 37 -16.03 -12.15 -10.44
CA ASN A 37 -15.56 -12.09 -11.82
C ASN A 37 -15.66 -10.65 -12.36
N ILE A 38 -14.63 -9.85 -12.07
CA ILE A 38 -14.58 -8.45 -12.50
C ILE A 38 -14.52 -8.38 -14.03
N SER A 39 -15.55 -7.76 -14.62
CA SER A 39 -15.76 -7.61 -16.05
C SER A 39 -16.56 -6.33 -16.32
N GLU A 40 -16.65 -5.91 -17.58
CA GLU A 40 -17.48 -4.75 -17.96
C GLU A 40 -18.93 -4.89 -17.44
N GLU A 41 -19.52 -6.08 -17.61
CA GLU A 41 -20.87 -6.38 -17.15
C GLU A 41 -20.99 -6.31 -15.62
N TRP A 42 -19.99 -6.81 -14.90
CA TRP A 42 -19.94 -6.69 -13.44
C TRP A 42 -19.92 -5.22 -12.99
N VAL A 43 -19.19 -4.35 -13.70
CA VAL A 43 -19.13 -2.91 -13.39
C VAL A 43 -20.48 -2.25 -13.65
N ARG A 44 -21.16 -2.58 -14.76
CA ARG A 44 -22.49 -2.03 -15.08
C ARG A 44 -23.54 -2.37 -14.01
N GLN A 45 -23.39 -3.50 -13.33
CA GLN A 45 -24.31 -3.95 -12.29
C GLN A 45 -24.08 -3.28 -10.92
N LEU A 46 -23.04 -2.44 -10.76
CA LEU A 46 -22.72 -1.83 -9.47
C LEU A 46 -23.83 -0.89 -8.97
N GLU A 47 -24.50 -0.17 -9.86
CA GLU A 47 -25.60 0.75 -9.50
C GLU A 47 -26.77 0.01 -8.84
N ASP A 48 -27.06 -1.21 -9.32
CA ASP A 48 -28.14 -2.05 -8.80
C ASP A 48 -27.69 -2.96 -7.64
N ARG A 49 -26.40 -2.90 -7.25
CA ARG A 49 -25.79 -3.76 -6.23
C ARG A 49 -25.01 -2.93 -5.21
N PRO A 50 -25.70 -2.20 -4.31
CA PRO A 50 -25.07 -1.30 -3.36
C PRO A 50 -24.03 -1.98 -2.47
N GLU A 51 -24.28 -3.22 -2.02
CA GLU A 51 -23.28 -3.98 -1.24
C GLU A 51 -21.99 -4.27 -2.02
N MET A 52 -22.05 -4.37 -3.35
CA MET A 52 -20.88 -4.59 -4.19
C MET A 52 -20.11 -3.29 -4.38
N ALA A 53 -20.82 -2.19 -4.62
CA ALA A 53 -20.24 -0.85 -4.67
C ALA A 53 -19.50 -0.51 -3.36
N GLU A 54 -20.09 -0.80 -2.21
CA GLU A 54 -19.44 -0.59 -0.90
C GLU A 54 -18.16 -1.42 -0.73
N ARG A 55 -18.13 -2.66 -1.22
CA ARG A 55 -16.92 -3.51 -1.16
C ARG A 55 -15.80 -2.93 -2.01
N LEU A 56 -16.14 -2.47 -3.20
CA LEU A 56 -15.23 -1.80 -4.13
C LEU A 56 -14.67 -0.51 -3.52
N GLU A 57 -15.53 0.39 -3.02
CA GLU A 57 -15.11 1.64 -2.37
C GLU A 57 -14.19 1.37 -1.17
N ALA A 58 -14.54 0.38 -0.34
CA ALA A 58 -13.70 -0.02 0.78
C ALA A 58 -12.31 -0.50 0.32
N PHE A 59 -12.22 -1.27 -0.76
CA PHE A 59 -10.95 -1.67 -1.34
C PHE A 59 -10.15 -0.47 -1.84
N VAL A 60 -10.73 0.37 -2.71
CA VAL A 60 -10.05 1.54 -3.31
C VAL A 60 -9.56 2.50 -2.23
N SER A 61 -10.38 2.76 -1.21
CA SER A 61 -10.01 3.61 -0.07
C SER A 61 -8.82 3.05 0.72
N ARG A 62 -8.82 1.73 0.99
CA ARG A 62 -7.75 1.07 1.75
C ARG A 62 -6.45 0.97 0.96
N PHE A 63 -6.55 0.70 -0.34
CA PHE A 63 -5.42 0.67 -1.27
C PHE A 63 -4.73 2.05 -1.31
N SER A 64 -5.51 3.09 -1.55
CA SER A 64 -5.04 4.48 -1.57
C SER A 64 -4.33 4.85 -0.26
N ARG A 65 -4.97 4.54 0.87
CA ARG A 65 -4.45 4.88 2.20
C ARG A 65 -3.10 4.21 2.47
N MET A 66 -3.00 2.91 2.21
CA MET A 66 -1.76 2.17 2.45
C MET A 66 -0.62 2.70 1.56
N GLN A 67 -0.89 2.96 0.28
CA GLN A 67 0.08 3.53 -0.65
C GLN A 67 0.59 4.90 -0.15
N ASP A 68 -0.32 5.80 0.23
CA ASP A 68 0.03 7.13 0.71
C ASP A 68 0.82 7.07 2.01
N THR A 69 0.41 6.24 2.98
CA THR A 69 1.15 6.08 4.23
C THR A 69 2.56 5.55 4.00
N ILE A 70 2.73 4.59 3.08
CA ILE A 70 4.07 4.05 2.76
C ILE A 70 4.94 5.13 2.12
N ALA A 71 4.46 5.79 1.06
CA ALA A 71 5.24 6.75 0.29
C ALA A 71 5.56 8.03 1.07
N ASP A 72 4.58 8.58 1.79
CA ASP A 72 4.72 9.90 2.42
C ASP A 72 5.36 9.82 3.81
N LYS A 73 5.26 8.66 4.48
CA LYS A 73 5.71 8.50 5.86
C LYS A 73 6.67 7.34 6.07
N LEU A 74 6.30 6.12 5.68
CA LEU A 74 7.08 4.93 6.04
C LEU A 74 8.48 4.98 5.43
N LEU A 75 8.57 5.12 4.10
CA LEU A 75 9.86 5.13 3.40
C LEU A 75 10.75 6.30 3.85
N PRO A 76 10.27 7.56 3.96
CA PRO A 76 11.09 8.65 4.49
C PRO A 76 11.51 8.46 5.96
N ARG A 77 10.73 7.75 6.78
CA ARG A 77 11.08 7.49 8.19
C ARG A 77 12.09 6.35 8.31
N TRP A 78 11.96 5.32 7.48
CA TRP A 78 12.93 4.24 7.37
C TRP A 78 14.31 4.77 6.96
N LEU A 79 14.39 5.60 5.92
CA LEU A 79 15.66 6.23 5.52
C LEU A 79 16.29 7.07 6.65
N ARG A 80 15.48 7.84 7.39
CA ARG A 80 15.97 8.58 8.57
C ARG A 80 16.47 7.66 9.68
N ALA A 81 15.84 6.50 9.88
CA ALA A 81 16.31 5.50 10.84
C ALA A 81 17.67 4.91 10.42
N LEU A 82 17.94 4.82 9.11
CA LEU A 82 19.24 4.47 8.53
C LEU A 82 20.26 5.62 8.52
N ALA A 83 19.94 6.76 9.16
CA ALA A 83 20.72 7.99 9.13
C ALA A 83 20.90 8.60 7.72
N GLU A 84 20.00 8.29 6.79
CA GLU A 84 19.91 8.96 5.48
C GLU A 84 18.96 10.15 5.54
N THR A 85 19.21 11.17 4.71
CA THR A 85 18.31 12.31 4.52
C THR A 85 17.38 12.03 3.32
N PRO A 86 16.07 11.86 3.52
CA PRO A 86 15.15 11.63 2.41
C PRO A 86 15.05 12.88 1.52
N GLY A 87 15.17 12.68 0.21
CA GLY A 87 14.93 13.71 -0.80
C GLY A 87 13.44 13.82 -1.19
N SER A 88 13.20 14.15 -2.45
CA SER A 88 11.89 14.08 -3.08
C SER A 88 11.31 12.67 -3.08
N GLN A 89 9.99 12.52 -3.26
CA GLN A 89 9.33 11.22 -3.22
C GLN A 89 9.91 10.24 -4.26
N ILE A 90 10.24 10.70 -5.47
CA ILE A 90 10.84 9.86 -6.50
C ILE A 90 12.24 9.37 -6.10
N GLU A 91 13.05 10.22 -5.45
CA GLU A 91 14.36 9.83 -4.94
C GLU A 91 14.25 8.79 -3.81
N VAL A 92 13.24 8.93 -2.96
CA VAL A 92 12.94 7.95 -1.90
C VAL A 92 12.53 6.60 -2.49
N LEU A 93 11.66 6.56 -3.50
CA LEU A 93 11.27 5.33 -4.19
C LEU A 93 12.46 4.67 -4.89
N ASN A 94 13.25 5.44 -5.65
CA ASN A 94 14.47 4.95 -6.30
C ASN A 94 15.50 4.44 -5.26
N ARG A 95 15.53 5.01 -4.06
CA ARG A 95 16.38 4.52 -2.97
C ARG A 95 15.85 3.20 -2.40
N ALA A 96 14.53 3.10 -2.21
CA ALA A 96 13.85 1.89 -1.75
C ALA A 96 14.08 0.71 -2.71
N GLU A 97 13.97 0.95 -4.02
CA GLU A 97 14.23 -0.05 -5.05
C GLU A 97 15.70 -0.51 -5.07
N ARG A 98 16.65 0.44 -5.04
CA ARG A 98 18.09 0.11 -4.97
C ARG A 98 18.48 -0.66 -3.72
N LEU A 99 17.78 -0.46 -2.62
CA LEU A 99 18.01 -1.18 -1.36
C LEU A 99 17.26 -2.52 -1.28
N GLY A 100 16.42 -2.82 -2.28
CA GLY A 100 15.70 -4.09 -2.40
C GLY A 100 14.41 -4.18 -1.59
N VAL A 101 13.92 -3.08 -1.02
CA VAL A 101 12.66 -3.07 -0.25
C VAL A 101 11.43 -2.75 -1.11
N LEU A 102 11.64 -2.21 -2.31
CA LEU A 102 10.62 -2.00 -3.33
C LEU A 102 11.03 -2.77 -4.60
N SER A 103 10.10 -3.46 -5.23
CA SER A 103 10.38 -4.25 -6.45
C SER A 103 10.63 -3.37 -7.68
N SER A 104 9.84 -2.31 -7.84
CA SER A 104 9.89 -1.43 -9.02
C SER A 104 9.34 -0.05 -8.69
N THR A 105 10.15 0.99 -8.90
CA THR A 105 9.68 2.38 -8.77
C THR A 105 8.65 2.71 -9.86
N SER A 106 8.83 2.18 -11.07
CA SER A 106 7.91 2.40 -12.19
C SER A 106 6.51 1.86 -11.88
N GLU A 107 6.41 0.62 -11.39
CA GLU A 107 5.13 0.00 -11.01
C GLU A 107 4.45 0.77 -9.87
N TRP A 108 5.23 1.31 -8.92
CA TRP A 108 4.69 2.16 -7.87
C TRP A 108 4.02 3.43 -8.42
N LEU A 109 4.66 4.07 -9.40
CA LEU A 109 4.12 5.27 -10.04
C LEU A 109 2.87 4.96 -10.88
N GLU A 110 2.84 3.80 -11.55
CA GLU A 110 1.66 3.30 -12.26
C GLU A 110 0.50 3.08 -11.29
N ALA A 111 0.75 2.39 -10.17
CA ALA A 111 -0.23 2.19 -9.10
C ALA A 111 -0.80 3.52 -8.56
N ARG A 112 0.04 4.57 -8.45
CA ARG A 112 -0.38 5.91 -8.00
C ARG A 112 -1.26 6.62 -9.03
N LYS A 113 -1.02 6.43 -10.33
CA LYS A 113 -1.89 6.96 -11.39
C LYS A 113 -3.23 6.25 -11.39
N LEU A 114 -3.19 4.92 -11.35
CA LEU A 114 -4.36 4.04 -11.32
C LEU A 114 -5.32 4.40 -10.19
N ARG A 115 -4.80 4.74 -9.01
CA ARG A 115 -5.61 5.24 -7.90
C ARG A 115 -6.54 6.40 -8.30
N ASN A 116 -6.04 7.35 -9.08
CA ASN A 116 -6.83 8.50 -9.50
C ASN A 116 -7.93 8.08 -10.48
N GLU A 117 -7.63 7.13 -11.36
CA GLU A 117 -8.55 6.55 -12.33
C GLU A 117 -9.69 5.79 -11.63
N LEU A 118 -9.36 5.00 -10.60
CA LEU A 118 -10.34 4.21 -9.83
C LEU A 118 -11.40 5.04 -9.09
N VAL A 119 -11.12 6.32 -8.84
CA VAL A 119 -12.06 7.23 -8.17
C VAL A 119 -13.01 7.92 -9.16
N HIS A 120 -12.61 8.05 -10.43
CA HIS A 120 -13.30 8.92 -11.40
C HIS A 120 -13.90 8.18 -12.60
N GLU A 121 -13.37 7.03 -13.00
CA GLU A 121 -13.64 6.45 -14.33
C GLU A 121 -14.79 5.43 -14.38
N TYR A 122 -15.25 4.88 -13.25
CA TYR A 122 -16.28 3.83 -13.30
C TYR A 122 -17.62 4.30 -13.90
N MET A 123 -17.89 5.61 -13.87
CA MET A 123 -19.10 6.20 -14.46
C MET A 123 -19.00 6.47 -15.96
N THR A 124 -17.78 6.48 -16.54
CA THR A 124 -17.57 6.89 -17.94
C THR A 124 -17.21 5.74 -18.86
N CYS A 125 -16.40 4.77 -18.41
CA CYS A 125 -16.00 3.62 -19.22
C CYS A 125 -15.91 2.32 -18.40
N PRO A 126 -16.98 1.51 -18.34
CA PRO A 126 -17.01 0.30 -17.50
C PRO A 126 -15.93 -0.74 -17.86
N ALA A 127 -15.54 -0.83 -19.13
CA ALA A 127 -14.53 -1.79 -19.59
C ALA A 127 -13.12 -1.40 -19.13
N GLU A 128 -12.75 -0.13 -19.28
CA GLU A 128 -11.48 0.41 -18.80
C GLU A 128 -11.41 0.33 -17.28
N PHE A 129 -12.50 0.68 -16.58
CA PHE A 129 -12.56 0.57 -15.13
C PHE A 129 -12.36 -0.87 -14.63
N ALA A 130 -12.96 -1.87 -15.29
CA ALA A 130 -12.74 -3.28 -14.97
C ALA A 130 -11.26 -3.68 -15.14
N ALA A 131 -10.61 -3.26 -16.23
CA ALA A 131 -9.19 -3.51 -16.45
C ALA A 131 -8.32 -2.84 -15.38
N SER A 132 -8.63 -1.58 -15.03
CA SER A 132 -7.96 -0.84 -13.97
C SER A 132 -8.11 -1.52 -12.61
N LEU A 133 -9.27 -2.09 -12.29
CA LEU A 133 -9.44 -2.86 -11.06
C LEU A 133 -8.60 -4.15 -11.02
N LEU A 134 -8.42 -4.81 -12.16
CA LEU A 134 -7.56 -5.98 -12.24
C LEU A 134 -6.08 -5.61 -12.05
N LEU A 135 -5.62 -4.47 -12.57
CA LEU A 135 -4.27 -3.97 -12.28
C LEU A 135 -4.10 -3.60 -10.80
N ALA A 136 -5.12 -2.99 -10.19
CA ALA A 136 -5.11 -2.60 -8.79
C ALA A 136 -4.97 -3.81 -7.86
N ARG A 137 -5.46 -4.98 -8.30
CA ARG A 137 -5.30 -6.26 -7.61
C ARG A 137 -3.83 -6.56 -7.36
N ASP A 138 -3.03 -6.44 -8.41
CA ASP A 138 -1.63 -6.87 -8.42
C ASP A 138 -0.76 -5.80 -7.72
N HIS A 139 -1.06 -4.51 -7.95
CA HIS A 139 -0.41 -3.43 -7.21
C HIS A 139 -0.69 -3.47 -5.71
N ALA A 140 -1.88 -3.88 -5.26
CA ALA A 140 -2.16 -4.06 -3.84
C ALA A 140 -1.25 -5.11 -3.20
N LEU A 141 -0.90 -6.18 -3.94
CA LEU A 141 0.07 -7.17 -3.47
C LEU A 141 1.47 -6.57 -3.35
N MET A 142 1.90 -5.78 -4.34
CA MET A 142 3.18 -5.06 -4.30
C MET A 142 3.29 -4.14 -3.07
N LEU A 143 2.21 -3.47 -2.65
CA LEU A 143 2.21 -2.65 -1.43
C LEU A 143 2.45 -3.50 -0.17
N MET A 144 1.81 -4.66 -0.08
CA MET A 144 1.99 -5.60 1.04
C MET A 144 3.41 -6.17 1.06
N ASP A 145 3.92 -6.57 -0.11
CA ASP A 145 5.28 -7.09 -0.26
C ASP A 145 6.33 -6.02 0.11
N THR A 146 6.09 -4.75 -0.24
CA THR A 146 6.95 -3.62 0.15
C THR A 146 6.99 -3.43 1.67
N TYR A 147 5.85 -3.58 2.34
CA TYR A 147 5.79 -3.53 3.81
C TYR A 147 6.60 -4.69 4.42
N ASP A 148 6.39 -5.92 3.96
CA ASP A 148 7.08 -7.09 4.51
C ASP A 148 8.60 -7.00 4.26
N SER A 149 9.00 -6.50 3.10
CA SER A 149 10.41 -6.25 2.77
C SER A 149 11.04 -5.18 3.67
N LEU A 150 10.32 -4.10 3.98
CA LEU A 150 10.78 -3.08 4.95
C LEU A 150 10.88 -3.63 6.37
N ARG A 151 9.94 -4.49 6.76
CA ARG A 151 9.96 -5.16 8.06
C ARG A 151 11.19 -6.07 8.18
N GLU A 152 11.51 -6.82 7.14
CA GLU A 152 12.70 -7.68 7.10
C GLU A 152 14.00 -6.88 7.02
N ASP A 153 14.06 -5.83 6.20
CA ASP A 153 15.20 -4.92 6.12
C ASP A 153 15.49 -4.25 7.48
N ALA A 154 14.46 -3.92 8.25
CA ALA A 154 14.62 -3.39 9.61
C ALA A 154 15.32 -4.36 10.57
N GLN A 155 15.16 -5.68 10.39
CA GLN A 155 15.92 -6.66 11.18
C GLN A 155 17.41 -6.64 10.82
N THR A 156 17.71 -6.48 9.54
CA THR A 156 19.08 -6.60 9.03
C THR A 156 19.87 -5.30 9.16
N ARG A 157 19.34 -4.18 8.65
CA ARG A 157 20.06 -2.89 8.59
C ARG A 157 19.93 -2.06 9.86
N LEU A 158 18.81 -2.17 10.56
CA LEU A 158 18.60 -1.46 11.84
C LEU A 158 18.88 -2.36 13.06
N ASN A 159 19.23 -3.63 12.84
CA ASN A 159 19.49 -4.62 13.89
C ASN A 159 18.35 -4.70 14.93
N LEU A 160 17.10 -4.57 14.47
CA LEU A 160 15.93 -4.61 15.33
C LEU A 160 15.48 -6.06 15.56
N PRO A 161 15.24 -6.48 16.81
CA PRO A 161 14.74 -7.81 17.08
C PRO A 161 13.29 -7.97 16.57
N ASP A 162 12.94 -9.19 16.15
CA ASP A 162 11.60 -9.53 15.65
C ASP A 162 10.48 -9.14 16.63
N THR A 163 10.74 -9.23 17.94
CA THR A 163 9.81 -8.86 19.02
C THR A 163 9.40 -7.39 19.05
N ARG A 164 10.15 -6.51 18.37
CA ARG A 164 9.81 -5.09 18.23
C ARG A 164 9.07 -4.76 16.93
N LEU A 165 8.96 -5.72 16.02
CA LEU A 165 8.36 -5.50 14.72
C LEU A 165 6.91 -6.01 14.70
N PRO A 166 6.00 -5.30 14.02
CA PRO A 166 4.65 -5.80 13.78
C PRO A 166 4.68 -7.11 12.99
N GLY A 167 3.58 -7.86 13.03
CA GLY A 167 3.43 -9.10 12.25
C GLY A 167 3.52 -8.85 10.74
N GLN A 168 3.90 -9.89 9.98
CA GLN A 168 3.82 -9.88 8.51
C GLN A 168 2.37 -9.79 8.05
N ILE A 169 2.16 -9.19 6.87
CA ILE A 169 0.84 -9.22 6.24
C ILE A 169 0.66 -10.57 5.57
N LYS A 170 -0.38 -11.32 5.96
CA LYS A 170 -0.73 -12.54 5.22
C LYS A 170 -1.21 -12.16 3.83
N ARG A 171 -0.36 -12.37 2.83
CA ARG A 171 -0.70 -12.21 1.41
C ARG A 171 -2.00 -12.96 1.12
N PRO A 172 -2.99 -12.30 0.50
CA PRO A 172 -4.19 -12.99 0.05
C PRO A 172 -3.83 -13.88 -1.14
N CYS A 173 -4.34 -15.11 -1.12
CA CYS A 173 -4.22 -16.11 -2.17
C CYS A 173 -5.49 -16.17 -3.02
#